data_AF-A0A812HLI6-F1
#
_entry.id   AF-A0A812HLI6-F1
#
_cell.length_a   1.000
_cell.length_b   1.000
_cell.length_c   1.000
_cell.angle_alpha   90.00
_cell.angle_beta   90.00
_cell.angle_gamma   90.00
#
_symmetry.space_group_name_H-M   'P 1'
#
loop_
_entity.id
_entity.type
_entity.pdbx_description
1 polymer ?
#
loop_
_entity_poly.entity_id
_entity_poly.type
_entity_poly.pdbx_seq_one_letter_code
_entity_poly.pdbx_strand_id
1 'polypeptide(L)'
;MAAGLPPSLPGDMSPFHPPMLLGRSLSHAIAASPMVPHGAPSSPSGLVHSTSHLMNLQSLVPSISHSQTSMFQPANFQFTFNAPEQVKSASPDIRPQQTEPLTPQATPTLSTTSGQAAAPSAPSAHCGLPHEGATPSQPSVRMRDAQHPALGVCQEPMSCDTQLMQCISACRRDVEAKAAERRAQGQKYVDPDFPADSRALWVNGISPSESLSSVMVSSWCRSEPSKPPGDPSESGVITPGVLGSFYLQGALAMMRSVGKDPNELIVHRDAEAGIYGVRFYKDGRWIYEILDDLLPVPEQGRALSSSCGGQEWPALIEKAYAKMHGCYEAAVAGAEEDAMEDLLGVGAGRFAVSDFPIWAELWQHLRSKRKRGFVLAAIRRREAAGEVLTSGLLSGCAYPVVALEVVNGHALVALENPWFQGRWNGRWGPDCPERGQLQLPGCQPFWMSIQDFCQHFTDIVQARLVPASWQSAMVAMSEERPSYPLVSVSSPTQAVFILSQIDHLRSKRRAVPLGLRVYRCRIVAPPQHATGVKQNVSNPFKPLELVAERPISQARSVMVEVPKLEPNCLYVASILFPPNASPTSPDLAVLRVLTASSMRFRELSLPESAYFLQAEEAAASRPLFAVDTDSFSSQ
;
A
#
# COMPACT_ATOMS: atom_id res chain seq x y z
N MET A 1 -23.56 -68.62 -5.22
CA MET A 1 -23.42 -68.49 -3.74
C MET A 1 -22.55 -67.26 -3.54
N ALA A 2 -23.08 -66.07 -3.21
CA ALA A 2 -23.71 -65.67 -1.92
C ALA A 2 -22.69 -65.74 -0.76
N ALA A 3 -22.42 -64.69 0.04
CA ALA A 3 -23.01 -63.35 0.23
C ALA A 3 -21.88 -62.34 0.65
N GLY A 4 -22.06 -61.03 0.92
CA GLY A 4 -23.19 -60.10 0.76
C GLY A 4 -23.22 -58.96 1.81
N LEU A 5 -22.71 -57.77 1.44
CA LEU A 5 -22.99 -56.40 1.99
C LEU A 5 -22.63 -56.07 3.47
N PRO A 6 -22.61 -54.77 3.90
CA PRO A 6 -22.70 -53.47 3.18
C PRO A 6 -21.53 -52.47 3.48
N PRO A 7 -21.48 -51.28 2.83
CA PRO A 7 -20.50 -50.21 3.12
C PRO A 7 -21.01 -49.14 4.10
N SER A 8 -20.08 -48.40 4.72
CA SER A 8 -20.36 -47.24 5.60
C SER A 8 -19.88 -45.91 4.99
N LEU A 9 -20.73 -44.88 5.04
CA LEU A 9 -20.48 -43.51 4.55
C LEU A 9 -19.55 -42.70 5.48
N PRO A 10 -18.93 -41.60 5.00
CA PRO A 10 -17.92 -40.85 5.74
C PRO A 10 -18.53 -39.94 6.81
N GLY A 11 -17.79 -39.74 7.91
CA GLY A 11 -18.13 -38.78 8.96
C GLY A 11 -17.60 -37.38 8.67
N ASP A 12 -18.35 -36.36 9.13
CA ASP A 12 -18.00 -34.95 9.03
C ASP A 12 -16.60 -34.64 9.59
N MET A 13 -15.81 -33.88 8.83
CA MET A 13 -14.61 -33.21 9.31
C MET A 13 -14.79 -31.70 9.12
N SER A 14 -15.16 -31.03 10.21
CA SER A 14 -15.14 -29.57 10.31
C SER A 14 -13.70 -29.03 10.24
N PRO A 15 -13.50 -27.78 9.76
CA PRO A 15 -12.16 -27.26 9.53
C PRO A 15 -11.40 -27.01 10.85
N PHE A 16 -10.16 -27.51 10.90
CA PHE A 16 -9.24 -27.30 12.01
C PHE A 16 -8.92 -25.81 12.21
N HIS A 17 -9.14 -25.30 13.42
CA HIS A 17 -8.52 -24.06 13.88
C HIS A 17 -7.01 -24.26 14.09
N PRO A 18 -6.15 -23.29 13.72
CA PRO A 18 -4.73 -23.32 14.09
C PRO A 18 -4.56 -23.03 15.59
N PRO A 19 -3.63 -23.72 16.30
CA PRO A 19 -3.43 -23.50 17.72
C PRO A 19 -2.69 -22.18 18.00
N MET A 20 -3.23 -21.36 18.90
CA MET A 20 -2.49 -20.22 19.46
C MET A 20 -1.35 -20.73 20.35
N LEU A 21 -0.10 -20.46 19.97
CA LEU A 21 1.05 -20.63 20.85
C LEU A 21 1.21 -19.40 21.76
N LEU A 22 0.59 -19.48 22.94
CA LEU A 22 0.87 -18.59 24.06
C LEU A 22 2.32 -18.77 24.52
N GLY A 23 3.02 -17.65 24.70
CA GLY A 23 4.44 -17.66 25.08
C GLY A 23 4.71 -18.29 26.45
N ARG A 24 5.81 -19.04 26.54
CA ARG A 24 6.44 -19.39 27.82
C ARG A 24 7.93 -19.06 27.78
N SER A 25 8.33 -18.15 28.65
CA SER A 25 9.72 -18.00 29.07
C SER A 25 10.15 -19.27 29.79
N LEU A 26 11.27 -19.85 29.37
CA LEU A 26 11.99 -20.89 30.10
C LEU A 26 13.48 -20.58 30.09
N SER A 27 13.91 -19.88 31.14
CA SER A 27 15.27 -19.92 31.64
C SER A 27 15.67 -21.37 31.95
N HIS A 28 16.81 -21.84 31.42
CA HIS A 28 17.43 -23.07 31.90
C HIS A 28 18.91 -22.88 32.21
N ALA A 29 19.29 -23.34 33.40
CA ALA A 29 20.64 -23.22 33.94
C ALA A 29 21.60 -24.21 33.25
N ILE A 30 22.85 -23.78 33.08
CA ILE A 30 23.95 -24.65 32.64
C ILE A 30 24.44 -25.45 33.84
N ALA A 31 24.31 -26.78 33.77
CA ALA A 31 25.00 -27.70 34.66
C ALA A 31 26.29 -28.18 33.97
N ALA A 32 27.45 -27.99 34.60
CA ALA A 32 28.74 -28.39 34.05
C ALA A 32 29.69 -28.89 35.16
N SER A 33 30.20 -30.11 35.01
CA SER A 33 31.39 -30.70 35.65
C SER A 33 31.48 -32.20 35.31
N PRO A 34 32.65 -32.88 35.47
CA PRO A 34 33.96 -32.38 35.90
C PRO A 34 35.13 -32.71 34.95
N MET A 35 36.21 -31.93 35.02
CA MET A 35 37.59 -32.44 34.82
C MET A 35 38.58 -31.72 35.74
N VAL A 36 39.49 -32.52 36.31
CA VAL A 36 40.56 -32.20 37.29
C VAL A 36 41.68 -33.23 36.94
N PRO A 37 43.01 -32.98 37.09
CA PRO A 37 43.56 -32.18 38.19
C PRO A 37 44.89 -31.40 38.03
N HIS A 38 45.18 -30.63 39.10
CA HIS A 38 46.47 -30.21 39.67
C HIS A 38 47.36 -29.13 39.00
N GLY A 39 47.71 -28.10 39.80
CA GLY A 39 48.86 -27.20 39.57
C GLY A 39 48.73 -25.80 40.19
N ALA A 40 49.08 -25.64 41.47
CA ALA A 40 49.25 -24.33 42.15
C ALA A 40 50.75 -24.14 42.50
N PRO A 41 51.25 -23.00 43.07
CA PRO A 41 50.56 -21.76 43.48
C PRO A 41 51.29 -20.42 43.09
N SER A 42 50.64 -19.27 43.29
CA SER A 42 51.16 -18.09 44.04
C SER A 42 50.33 -16.80 43.81
N SER A 43 50.12 -16.06 44.90
CA SER A 43 49.56 -14.69 44.98
C SER A 43 50.75 -13.68 45.07
N PRO A 44 50.62 -12.32 45.21
CA PRO A 44 49.49 -11.57 45.79
C PRO A 44 49.20 -10.11 45.32
N SER A 45 48.21 -9.50 46.00
CA SER A 45 48.07 -8.07 46.34
C SER A 45 47.41 -7.08 45.35
N GLY A 46 46.41 -6.34 45.85
CA GLY A 46 45.77 -5.23 45.11
C GLY A 46 44.46 -4.68 45.70
N LEU A 47 44.40 -4.37 47.01
CA LEU A 47 43.23 -3.76 47.67
C LEU A 47 43.19 -2.23 47.50
N VAL A 48 42.03 -1.66 47.12
CA VAL A 48 41.60 -0.31 47.55
C VAL A 48 40.08 -0.32 47.78
N HIS A 49 39.65 0.18 48.94
CA HIS A 49 38.23 0.37 49.30
C HIS A 49 37.69 1.71 48.75
N SER A 50 36.38 1.78 48.51
CA SER A 50 35.60 2.88 49.09
C SER A 50 34.14 2.51 49.36
N THR A 51 33.70 2.99 50.52
CA THR A 51 32.48 2.71 51.29
C THR A 51 31.14 2.94 50.59
N SER A 52 30.22 1.99 50.77
CA SER A 52 28.78 2.14 50.55
C SER A 52 28.10 2.81 51.75
N HIS A 53 27.18 3.76 51.53
CA HIS A 53 26.19 4.18 52.53
C HIS A 53 24.80 3.67 52.14
N LEU A 54 24.28 2.72 52.92
CA LEU A 54 22.87 2.34 52.93
C LEU A 54 22.12 3.21 53.95
N MET A 55 20.99 3.79 53.55
CA MET A 55 19.90 4.08 54.47
C MET A 55 18.61 3.48 53.89
N ASN A 56 17.85 2.87 54.79
CA ASN A 56 16.66 2.07 54.51
C ASN A 56 15.52 2.70 55.28
N LEU A 57 14.41 3.06 54.63
CA LEU A 57 13.17 3.43 55.31
C LEU A 57 11.96 3.02 54.47
N GLN A 58 11.08 2.24 55.09
CA GLN A 58 9.83 1.76 54.53
C GLN A 58 8.69 2.77 54.75
N SER A 59 7.55 2.48 54.12
CA SER A 59 6.21 3.02 54.40
C SER A 59 5.88 4.41 53.85
N LEU A 60 4.94 4.43 52.90
CA LEU A 60 3.69 5.20 52.99
C LEU A 60 2.73 4.75 51.88
N VAL A 61 1.66 4.07 52.28
CA VAL A 61 0.52 3.72 51.41
C VAL A 61 -0.70 4.49 51.93
N PRO A 62 -1.41 5.21 51.06
CA PRO A 62 -2.82 5.53 51.27
C PRO A 62 -3.69 4.74 50.30
N SER A 63 -4.60 3.94 50.85
CA SER A 63 -5.77 3.39 50.17
C SER A 63 -6.94 4.40 50.19
N ILE A 64 -8.11 4.03 49.64
CA ILE A 64 -9.40 4.79 49.61
C ILE A 64 -9.47 5.78 48.42
N SER A 65 -10.52 5.89 47.59
CA SER A 65 -11.82 5.20 47.47
C SER A 65 -12.35 5.22 46.03
N HIS A 66 -13.37 4.40 45.73
CA HIS A 66 -14.24 4.62 44.56
C HIS A 66 -14.99 5.96 44.66
N SER A 67 -14.95 6.77 43.59
CA SER A 67 -15.91 7.85 43.36
C SER A 67 -16.26 8.01 41.88
N GLN A 68 -17.49 7.59 41.55
CA GLN A 68 -18.35 7.98 40.43
C GLN A 68 -17.71 8.49 39.12
N THR A 69 -17.96 7.71 38.06
CA THR A 69 -17.81 8.08 36.66
C THR A 69 -18.60 9.37 36.33
N SER A 70 -17.90 10.48 36.07
CA SER A 70 -18.49 11.66 35.44
C SER A 70 -18.11 11.68 33.96
N MET A 71 -19.11 11.71 33.07
CA MET A 71 -18.90 11.75 31.62
C MET A 71 -18.36 13.12 31.19
N PHE A 72 -17.06 13.23 30.97
CA PHE A 72 -16.52 14.30 30.14
C PHE A 72 -16.78 14.00 28.66
N GLN A 73 -17.78 14.67 28.09
CA GLN A 73 -17.91 14.77 26.63
C GLN A 73 -16.73 15.58 26.06
N PRO A 74 -15.91 15.02 25.15
CA PRO A 74 -14.80 15.76 24.58
C PRO A 74 -15.31 16.73 23.51
N ALA A 75 -15.22 18.04 23.79
CA ALA A 75 -15.82 19.11 23.01
C ALA A 75 -15.55 19.04 21.49
N ASN A 76 -16.55 19.46 20.71
CA ASN A 76 -16.38 19.81 19.30
C ASN A 76 -15.73 21.20 19.22
N PHE A 77 -14.43 21.24 18.91
CA PHE A 77 -13.74 22.49 18.62
C PHE A 77 -14.08 22.99 17.21
N GLN A 78 -15.22 23.70 17.10
CA GLN A 78 -15.47 24.62 16.00
C GLN A 78 -14.90 26.00 16.36
N PHE A 79 -13.96 26.50 15.57
CA PHE A 79 -13.53 27.88 15.66
C PHE A 79 -14.69 28.79 15.23
N THR A 80 -15.08 29.74 16.08
CA THR A 80 -16.14 30.71 15.78
C THR A 80 -15.52 31.92 15.10
N PHE A 81 -15.77 32.08 13.79
CA PHE A 81 -15.24 33.19 13.00
C PHE A 81 -16.13 34.42 13.10
N ASN A 82 -15.55 35.57 13.44
CA ASN A 82 -16.24 36.85 13.29
C ASN A 82 -16.26 37.22 11.80
N ALA A 83 -17.45 37.39 11.22
CA ALA A 83 -17.58 37.99 9.89
C ALA A 83 -17.21 39.49 9.94
N PRO A 84 -16.62 40.06 8.87
CA PRO A 84 -16.38 41.50 8.80
C PRO A 84 -17.71 42.27 8.69
N GLU A 85 -17.82 43.38 9.41
CA GLU A 85 -19.03 44.21 9.43
C GLU A 85 -19.31 44.83 8.05
N GLN A 86 -20.53 44.65 7.54
CA GLN A 86 -20.97 45.36 6.34
C GLN A 86 -21.39 46.80 6.68
N VAL A 87 -20.85 47.74 5.91
CA VAL A 87 -21.18 49.17 6.00
C VAL A 87 -22.63 49.40 5.52
N LYS A 88 -23.40 50.14 6.32
CA LYS A 88 -24.79 50.51 6.01
C LYS A 88 -24.88 51.51 4.86
N SER A 89 -25.79 51.26 3.92
CA SER A 89 -26.43 52.30 3.10
C SER A 89 -27.96 52.04 3.06
N ALA A 90 -28.74 53.12 2.97
CA ALA A 90 -30.13 53.12 3.44
C ALA A 90 -31.17 52.65 2.42
N SER A 91 -32.28 52.11 2.95
CA SER A 91 -33.55 51.90 2.23
C SER A 91 -34.25 53.23 1.90
N PRO A 92 -35.36 53.18 1.14
CA PRO A 92 -36.63 53.34 1.86
C PRO A 92 -37.70 52.29 1.53
N ASP A 93 -38.64 52.15 2.47
CA ASP A 93 -39.81 51.27 2.45
C ASP A 93 -40.77 51.48 1.27
N ILE A 94 -41.55 50.43 0.96
CA ILE A 94 -43.02 50.47 1.04
C ILE A 94 -43.52 49.09 1.53
N ARG A 95 -44.57 49.11 2.35
CA ARG A 95 -45.10 47.97 3.13
C ARG A 95 -46.47 47.49 2.57
N PRO A 96 -47.16 46.50 3.15
CA PRO A 96 -47.35 45.18 2.54
C PRO A 96 -48.83 44.85 2.25
N GLN A 97 -49.11 43.63 1.77
CA GLN A 97 -50.17 42.81 2.40
C GLN A 97 -50.05 41.31 2.10
N GLN A 98 -50.44 40.50 3.08
CA GLN A 98 -50.52 39.04 3.02
C GLN A 98 -51.96 38.62 2.70
N THR A 99 -52.16 37.49 2.01
CA THR A 99 -53.01 36.38 2.51
C THR A 99 -52.84 35.12 1.67
N GLU A 100 -52.54 34.03 2.37
CA GLU A 100 -52.64 32.62 1.98
C GLU A 100 -54.09 32.10 2.22
N PRO A 101 -54.45 30.80 2.08
CA PRO A 101 -53.82 29.66 1.38
C PRO A 101 -54.83 28.77 0.59
N LEU A 102 -54.38 27.55 0.19
CA LEU A 102 -55.12 26.27 0.03
C LEU A 102 -55.38 25.70 -1.39
N THR A 103 -54.62 24.63 -1.67
CA THR A 103 -54.87 23.45 -2.54
C THR A 103 -56.14 22.66 -2.12
N PRO A 104 -56.74 21.72 -2.92
CA PRO A 104 -56.01 20.65 -3.64
C PRO A 104 -56.63 19.96 -4.92
N GLN A 105 -55.81 19.04 -5.50
CA GLN A 105 -56.13 17.78 -6.22
C GLN A 105 -56.59 17.70 -7.71
N ALA A 106 -55.87 16.81 -8.43
CA ALA A 106 -56.31 15.80 -9.44
C ALA A 106 -56.67 16.16 -10.92
N THR A 107 -55.74 15.84 -11.84
CA THR A 107 -55.81 14.97 -13.08
C THR A 107 -57.15 14.55 -13.74
N PRO A 108 -57.21 14.09 -15.03
CA PRO A 108 -56.17 13.92 -16.10
C PRO A 108 -56.64 14.25 -17.56
N THR A 109 -55.93 13.71 -18.58
CA THR A 109 -56.28 13.45 -20.02
C THR A 109 -56.30 14.65 -21.01
N LEU A 110 -55.53 14.67 -22.11
CA LEU A 110 -55.42 13.81 -23.34
C LEU A 110 -56.43 14.15 -24.46
N SER A 111 -55.93 14.68 -25.60
CA SER A 111 -56.59 14.58 -26.91
C SER A 111 -55.61 14.69 -28.09
N THR A 112 -55.81 13.81 -29.08
CA THR A 112 -55.18 13.78 -30.41
C THR A 112 -55.94 14.74 -31.38
N THR A 113 -55.66 14.95 -32.68
CA THR A 113 -55.45 13.96 -33.77
C THR A 113 -55.14 14.67 -35.12
N SER A 114 -54.36 14.01 -36.01
CA SER A 114 -54.38 14.02 -37.51
C SER A 114 -54.36 15.35 -38.33
N GLY A 115 -53.73 15.42 -39.53
CA GLY A 115 -52.92 14.44 -40.28
C GLY A 115 -52.73 14.79 -41.78
N GLN A 116 -52.02 13.92 -42.52
CA GLN A 116 -51.89 13.81 -44.01
C GLN A 116 -51.26 15.00 -44.80
N ALA A 117 -50.30 14.94 -45.73
CA ALA A 117 -49.59 13.91 -46.54
C ALA A 117 -49.86 14.00 -48.07
N ALA A 118 -48.86 14.41 -48.87
CA ALA A 118 -48.64 14.02 -50.28
C ALA A 118 -47.28 14.55 -50.82
N ALA A 119 -46.62 13.79 -51.71
CA ALA A 119 -45.41 14.16 -52.48
C ALA A 119 -45.68 14.02 -54.00
N PRO A 120 -44.78 14.43 -54.92
CA PRO A 120 -43.79 13.46 -55.45
C PRO A 120 -42.40 14.04 -55.88
N SER A 121 -41.48 13.15 -56.31
CA SER A 121 -40.07 13.39 -56.74
C SER A 121 -39.93 13.61 -58.28
N ALA A 122 -38.77 13.75 -58.95
CA ALA A 122 -37.33 13.49 -58.67
C ALA A 122 -36.44 14.53 -59.47
N PRO A 123 -35.16 14.34 -59.94
CA PRO A 123 -34.26 13.17 -60.05
C PRO A 123 -32.79 13.41 -59.56
N SER A 124 -31.78 12.92 -60.31
CA SER A 124 -30.31 12.83 -60.04
C SER A 124 -29.47 13.52 -61.15
N ALA A 125 -28.13 13.61 -61.20
CA ALA A 125 -26.98 12.98 -60.51
C ALA A 125 -25.66 13.79 -60.71
N HIS A 126 -24.62 13.58 -59.87
CA HIS A 126 -23.24 13.24 -60.30
C HIS A 126 -22.31 12.89 -59.11
N CYS A 127 -21.21 12.16 -59.37
CA CYS A 127 -20.40 11.44 -58.37
C CYS A 127 -19.01 12.06 -58.10
N GLY A 128 -18.49 11.80 -56.90
CA GLY A 128 -17.06 11.82 -56.55
C GLY A 128 -16.83 10.88 -55.35
N LEU A 129 -15.94 9.89 -55.49
CA LEU A 129 -15.74 8.82 -54.49
C LEU A 129 -14.87 9.27 -53.30
N PRO A 130 -15.18 8.86 -52.06
CA PRO A 130 -14.22 8.84 -50.96
C PRO A 130 -13.45 7.51 -50.94
N HIS A 131 -12.18 7.56 -50.53
CA HIS A 131 -11.35 6.36 -50.33
C HIS A 131 -11.76 5.62 -49.05
N GLU A 132 -12.08 4.33 -49.15
CA GLU A 132 -12.23 3.46 -47.98
C GLU A 132 -10.88 3.20 -47.30
N GLY A 133 -10.87 3.13 -45.96
CA GLY A 133 -9.64 2.95 -45.19
C GLY A 133 -9.79 3.02 -43.67
N ALA A 134 -10.98 2.73 -43.12
CA ALA A 134 -11.22 2.70 -41.68
C ALA A 134 -11.62 1.29 -41.24
N THR A 135 -10.64 0.50 -40.77
CA THR A 135 -10.91 -0.77 -40.08
C THR A 135 -11.72 -0.52 -38.81
N PRO A 136 -12.82 -1.26 -38.57
CA PRO A 136 -13.59 -1.10 -37.34
C PRO A 136 -12.78 -1.62 -36.15
N SER A 137 -12.37 -0.72 -35.25
CA SER A 137 -11.77 -1.10 -33.98
C SER A 137 -12.78 -1.88 -33.14
N GLN A 138 -12.53 -3.16 -32.89
CA GLN A 138 -13.32 -3.92 -31.92
C GLN A 138 -13.16 -3.29 -30.53
N PRO A 139 -14.20 -3.33 -29.67
CA PRO A 139 -14.10 -2.79 -28.34
C PRO A 139 -13.01 -3.53 -27.55
N SER A 140 -12.15 -2.75 -26.91
CA SER A 140 -11.17 -3.24 -25.95
C SER A 140 -11.86 -4.00 -24.81
N VAL A 141 -11.06 -4.81 -24.09
CA VAL A 141 -11.44 -5.50 -22.85
C VAL A 141 -12.31 -4.58 -21.98
N ARG A 142 -13.47 -5.07 -21.54
CA ARG A 142 -14.43 -4.28 -20.76
C ARG A 142 -13.92 -4.11 -19.32
N MET A 143 -12.98 -3.19 -19.17
CA MET A 143 -12.45 -2.78 -17.87
C MET A 143 -13.60 -2.28 -17.00
N ARG A 144 -13.62 -2.71 -15.74
CA ARG A 144 -14.57 -2.21 -14.75
C ARG A 144 -14.37 -0.71 -14.57
N ASP A 145 -15.44 0.08 -14.61
CA ASP A 145 -15.31 1.54 -14.48
C ASP A 145 -14.64 1.92 -13.16
N ALA A 146 -13.59 2.73 -13.26
CA ALA A 146 -12.87 3.25 -12.12
C ALA A 146 -13.76 4.25 -11.38
N GLN A 147 -14.54 3.75 -10.42
CA GLN A 147 -15.26 4.59 -9.47
C GLN A 147 -14.22 5.29 -8.58
N HIS A 148 -13.81 6.48 -9.00
CA HIS A 148 -12.93 7.34 -8.23
C HIS A 148 -13.62 7.79 -6.93
N PRO A 149 -12.87 7.96 -5.82
CA PRO A 149 -13.43 8.49 -4.59
C PRO A 149 -13.97 9.91 -4.78
N ALA A 150 -15.09 10.22 -4.12
CA ALA A 150 -15.68 11.56 -4.15
C ALA A 150 -14.73 12.60 -3.52
N LEU A 151 -14.64 13.78 -4.13
CA LEU A 151 -13.83 14.90 -3.63
C LEU A 151 -14.27 15.35 -2.22
N GLY A 152 -13.29 15.52 -1.34
CA GLY A 152 -13.46 15.74 0.09
C GLY A 152 -13.20 14.48 0.92
N VAL A 153 -13.64 14.46 2.19
CA VAL A 153 -13.57 13.26 3.04
C VAL A 153 -14.34 12.12 2.39
N CYS A 154 -13.61 11.11 1.91
CA CYS A 154 -14.16 9.94 1.24
C CYS A 154 -14.14 8.69 2.13
N GLN A 155 -13.43 8.73 3.27
CA GLN A 155 -13.46 7.72 4.31
C GLN A 155 -13.24 8.33 5.69
N GLU A 156 -14.23 8.22 6.57
CA GLU A 156 -14.13 8.52 7.99
C GLU A 156 -13.19 7.54 8.73
N PRO A 157 -12.61 7.91 9.89
CA PRO A 157 -11.69 7.04 10.63
C PRO A 157 -12.27 5.65 10.96
N MET A 158 -11.71 4.62 10.31
CA MET A 158 -12.09 3.21 10.49
C MET A 158 -10.85 2.33 10.62
N SER A 159 -10.99 1.10 11.12
CA SER A 159 -9.85 0.17 11.24
C SER A 159 -9.30 -0.21 9.86
N CYS A 160 -7.98 -0.34 9.72
CA CYS A 160 -7.30 -0.57 8.42
C CYS A 160 -7.75 -1.88 7.74
N ASP A 161 -8.17 -2.87 8.52
CA ASP A 161 -8.69 -4.15 8.05
C ASP A 161 -10.18 -4.11 7.63
N THR A 162 -10.96 -3.13 8.07
CA THR A 162 -12.42 -3.16 7.88
C THR A 162 -12.79 -3.13 6.39
N GLN A 163 -12.15 -2.26 5.59
CA GLN A 163 -12.39 -2.19 4.15
C GLN A 163 -11.89 -3.45 3.42
N LEU A 164 -10.78 -4.05 3.90
CA LEU A 164 -10.24 -5.31 3.36
C LEU A 164 -11.22 -6.48 3.61
N MET A 165 -11.75 -6.61 4.83
CA MET A 165 -12.68 -7.67 5.20
C MET A 165 -14.02 -7.53 4.46
N GLN A 166 -14.50 -6.30 4.25
CA GLN A 166 -15.64 -6.03 3.38
C GLN A 166 -15.38 -6.50 1.95
N CYS A 167 -14.22 -6.16 1.37
CA CYS A 167 -13.79 -6.58 0.04
C CYS A 167 -13.73 -8.12 -0.09
N ILE A 168 -13.09 -8.80 0.87
CA ILE A 168 -13.02 -10.28 0.96
C ILE A 168 -14.42 -10.90 1.00
N SER A 169 -15.32 -10.38 1.85
CA SER A 169 -16.68 -10.93 2.00
C SER A 169 -17.54 -10.73 0.74
N ALA A 170 -17.36 -9.61 0.03
CA ALA A 170 -18.02 -9.37 -1.26
C ALA A 170 -17.50 -10.31 -2.35
N CYS A 171 -16.17 -10.42 -2.48
CA CYS A 171 -15.54 -11.32 -3.43
C CYS A 171 -16.00 -12.77 -3.26
N ARG A 172 -16.04 -13.25 -2.01
CA ARG A 172 -16.54 -14.60 -1.67
C ARG A 172 -17.95 -14.84 -2.21
N ARG A 173 -18.93 -14.00 -1.83
CA ARG A 173 -20.33 -14.14 -2.26
C ARG A 173 -20.47 -14.17 -3.79
N ASP A 174 -19.75 -13.28 -4.48
CA ASP A 174 -19.86 -13.12 -5.92
C ASP A 174 -19.18 -14.29 -6.68
N VAL A 175 -18.09 -14.86 -6.14
CA VAL A 175 -17.49 -16.10 -6.68
C VAL A 175 -18.38 -17.31 -6.39
N GLU A 176 -18.91 -17.47 -5.17
CA GLU A 176 -19.82 -18.56 -4.79
C GLU A 176 -21.07 -18.58 -5.68
N ALA A 177 -21.69 -17.41 -5.93
CA ALA A 177 -22.84 -17.29 -6.82
C ALA A 177 -22.53 -17.69 -8.27
N LYS A 178 -21.41 -17.21 -8.83
CA LYS A 178 -20.98 -17.56 -10.19
C LYS A 178 -20.59 -19.04 -10.31
N ALA A 179 -19.92 -19.60 -9.30
CA ALA A 179 -19.55 -21.01 -9.25
C ALA A 179 -20.78 -21.92 -9.23
N ALA A 180 -21.81 -21.57 -8.45
CA ALA A 180 -23.07 -22.30 -8.40
C ALA A 180 -23.81 -22.27 -9.75
N GLU A 181 -23.87 -21.10 -10.41
CA GLU A 181 -24.46 -20.95 -11.74
C GLU A 181 -23.77 -21.86 -12.78
N ARG A 182 -22.43 -21.87 -12.79
CA ARG A 182 -21.63 -22.64 -13.75
C ARG A 182 -21.69 -24.15 -13.51
N ARG A 183 -21.68 -24.59 -12.24
CA ARG A 183 -21.95 -25.99 -11.88
C ARG A 183 -23.33 -26.46 -12.36
N ALA A 184 -24.37 -25.66 -12.17
CA ALA A 184 -25.73 -26.00 -12.61
C ALA A 184 -25.83 -26.14 -14.15
N GLN A 185 -24.96 -25.45 -14.89
CA GLN A 185 -24.83 -25.55 -16.35
C GLN A 185 -23.90 -26.69 -16.81
N GLY A 186 -23.20 -27.38 -15.89
CA GLY A 186 -22.19 -28.39 -16.22
C GLY A 186 -20.94 -27.82 -16.91
N GLN A 187 -20.62 -26.53 -16.68
CA GLN A 187 -19.55 -25.81 -17.36
C GLN A 187 -18.54 -25.24 -16.36
N LYS A 188 -17.28 -25.05 -16.78
CA LYS A 188 -16.35 -24.17 -16.06
C LYS A 188 -16.66 -22.70 -16.37
N TYR A 189 -16.36 -21.81 -15.43
CA TYR A 189 -16.43 -20.37 -15.61
C TYR A 189 -15.52 -19.93 -16.76
N VAL A 190 -16.00 -18.98 -17.56
CA VAL A 190 -15.21 -18.22 -18.53
C VAL A 190 -15.44 -16.76 -18.21
N ASP A 191 -14.36 -15.99 -18.11
CA ASP A 191 -14.38 -14.58 -17.77
C ASP A 191 -14.86 -13.75 -18.97
N PRO A 192 -16.09 -13.17 -18.92
CA PRO A 192 -16.61 -12.38 -20.03
C PRO A 192 -15.94 -11.01 -20.13
N ASP A 193 -15.32 -10.54 -19.05
CA ASP A 193 -14.70 -9.22 -18.96
C ASP A 193 -13.20 -9.27 -19.30
N PHE A 194 -12.58 -10.47 -19.33
CA PHE A 194 -11.17 -10.68 -19.71
C PHE A 194 -11.00 -11.94 -20.58
N PRO A 195 -11.42 -11.88 -21.86
CA PRO A 195 -11.51 -13.05 -22.74
C PRO A 195 -10.15 -13.61 -23.14
N ALA A 196 -10.08 -14.93 -23.34
CA ALA A 196 -8.87 -15.67 -23.73
C ALA A 196 -8.48 -15.45 -25.20
N ASP A 197 -8.21 -14.21 -25.59
CA ASP A 197 -7.82 -13.79 -26.94
C ASP A 197 -6.83 -12.58 -26.93
N SER A 198 -6.54 -12.02 -28.11
CA SER A 198 -5.61 -10.90 -28.30
C SER A 198 -5.97 -9.64 -27.51
N ARG A 199 -7.23 -9.46 -27.11
CA ARG A 199 -7.69 -8.31 -26.33
C ARG A 199 -7.14 -8.33 -24.91
N ALA A 200 -7.08 -9.51 -24.28
CA ALA A 200 -6.46 -9.67 -22.97
C ALA A 200 -4.93 -9.53 -23.00
N LEU A 201 -4.30 -9.74 -24.16
CA LEU A 201 -2.84 -9.67 -24.30
C LEU A 201 -2.35 -8.24 -24.57
N TRP A 202 -2.96 -7.54 -25.53
CA TRP A 202 -2.38 -6.35 -26.17
C TRP A 202 -3.21 -5.09 -25.97
N VAL A 203 -2.55 -3.93 -25.85
CA VAL A 203 -3.20 -2.62 -25.62
C VAL A 203 -4.06 -2.20 -26.81
N ASN A 204 -3.67 -2.55 -28.04
CA ASN A 204 -4.47 -2.34 -29.25
C ASN A 204 -5.50 -3.45 -29.51
N GLY A 205 -5.50 -4.50 -28.69
CA GLY A 205 -6.34 -5.70 -28.79
C GLY A 205 -6.05 -6.64 -29.96
N ILE A 206 -4.99 -6.40 -30.73
CA ILE A 206 -4.69 -7.07 -32.01
C ILE A 206 -3.29 -7.69 -32.02
N SER A 207 -2.25 -6.92 -31.67
CA SER A 207 -0.84 -7.31 -31.84
C SER A 207 0.05 -6.71 -30.74
N PRO A 208 1.17 -7.35 -30.38
CA PRO A 208 2.15 -6.76 -29.47
C PRO A 208 2.73 -5.46 -30.02
N SER A 209 3.16 -4.57 -29.13
CA SER A 209 4.08 -3.48 -29.46
C SER A 209 5.47 -4.00 -29.84
N GLU A 210 6.30 -3.13 -30.43
CA GLU A 210 7.67 -3.45 -30.85
C GLU A 210 8.50 -4.13 -29.74
N SER A 211 8.36 -3.68 -28.48
CA SER A 211 9.07 -4.25 -27.33
C SER A 211 8.67 -5.68 -26.96
N LEU A 212 7.48 -6.13 -27.37
CA LEU A 212 6.96 -7.49 -27.14
C LEU A 212 6.77 -8.27 -28.45
N SER A 213 7.32 -7.79 -29.57
CA SER A 213 7.14 -8.38 -30.91
C SER A 213 7.63 -9.83 -31.06
N SER A 214 8.48 -10.30 -30.14
CA SER A 214 8.95 -11.69 -30.05
C SER A 214 8.01 -12.63 -29.29
N VAL A 215 6.97 -12.11 -28.63
CA VAL A 215 6.06 -12.88 -27.78
C VAL A 215 4.90 -13.45 -28.60
N MET A 216 4.98 -14.75 -28.88
CA MET A 216 3.95 -15.50 -29.63
C MET A 216 3.15 -16.41 -28.71
N VAL A 217 1.84 -16.16 -28.60
CA VAL A 217 0.88 -16.99 -27.85
C VAL A 217 0.21 -17.96 -28.82
N SER A 218 0.37 -19.27 -28.61
CA SER A 218 -0.18 -20.30 -29.49
C SER A 218 -1.59 -20.74 -29.07
N SER A 219 -1.87 -20.75 -27.77
CA SER A 219 -3.15 -21.23 -27.22
C SER A 219 -3.40 -20.67 -25.82
N TRP A 220 -4.59 -20.95 -25.29
CA TRP A 220 -4.93 -20.74 -23.88
C TRP A 220 -5.35 -22.08 -23.28
N CYS A 221 -4.80 -22.41 -22.12
CA CYS A 221 -5.07 -23.67 -21.42
C CYS A 221 -5.58 -23.40 -20.01
N ARG A 222 -6.48 -24.27 -19.52
CA ARG A 222 -6.89 -24.25 -18.12
C ARG A 222 -5.69 -24.59 -17.25
N SER A 223 -5.52 -23.92 -16.11
CA SER A 223 -4.58 -24.35 -15.10
C SER A 223 -5.03 -25.70 -14.54
N GLU A 224 -4.10 -26.65 -14.48
CA GLU A 224 -4.27 -27.90 -13.74
C GLU A 224 -3.66 -27.74 -12.35
N PRO A 225 -4.20 -28.39 -11.30
CA PRO A 225 -3.64 -28.31 -9.95
C PRO A 225 -2.19 -28.80 -9.94
N SER A 226 -1.26 -27.89 -9.62
CA SER A 226 0.16 -28.23 -9.55
C SER A 226 0.44 -29.28 -8.46
N LYS A 227 1.40 -30.16 -8.74
CA LYS A 227 2.02 -30.97 -7.67
C LYS A 227 2.90 -30.03 -6.84
N PRO A 228 2.98 -30.22 -5.51
CA PRO A 228 3.95 -29.48 -4.70
C PRO A 228 5.38 -29.75 -5.20
N PRO A 229 6.32 -28.80 -5.04
CA PRO A 229 7.70 -28.96 -5.47
C PRO A 229 8.34 -30.19 -4.81
N GLY A 230 9.23 -30.87 -5.55
CA GLY A 230 9.90 -32.08 -5.07
C GLY A 230 10.88 -31.80 -3.93
N ASP A 231 11.47 -30.60 -3.90
CA ASP A 231 12.30 -30.09 -2.81
C ASP A 231 11.63 -28.87 -2.14
N PRO A 232 11.41 -28.89 -0.81
CA PRO A 232 10.98 -27.71 -0.05
C PRO A 232 11.86 -26.47 -0.25
N SER A 233 13.14 -26.62 -0.65
CA SER A 233 14.03 -25.48 -0.95
C SER A 233 13.68 -24.73 -2.24
N GLU A 234 12.91 -25.37 -3.14
CA GLU A 234 12.32 -24.76 -4.33
C GLU A 234 10.99 -24.06 -4.03
N SER A 235 10.41 -24.28 -2.84
CA SER A 235 9.20 -23.59 -2.38
C SER A 235 9.49 -22.10 -2.19
N GLY A 236 9.04 -21.29 -3.14
CA GLY A 236 9.31 -19.86 -3.19
C GLY A 236 10.29 -19.41 -4.28
N VAL A 237 10.83 -20.33 -5.09
CA VAL A 237 11.62 -20.00 -6.27
C VAL A 237 10.70 -19.60 -7.42
N ILE A 238 10.72 -18.31 -7.78
CA ILE A 238 9.94 -17.72 -8.86
C ILE A 238 10.68 -17.87 -10.19
N THR A 239 9.98 -18.43 -11.17
CA THR A 239 10.36 -18.41 -12.59
C THR A 239 9.49 -17.36 -13.31
N PRO A 240 10.06 -16.21 -13.72
CA PRO A 240 9.33 -15.19 -14.47
C PRO A 240 8.87 -15.70 -15.84
N GLY A 241 7.70 -15.24 -16.27
CA GLY A 241 7.19 -15.46 -17.63
C GLY A 241 7.84 -14.51 -18.65
N VAL A 242 7.65 -14.79 -19.95
CA VAL A 242 8.28 -14.01 -21.03
C VAL A 242 7.82 -12.55 -21.13
N LEU A 243 6.72 -12.18 -20.48
CA LEU A 243 6.20 -10.80 -20.45
C LEU A 243 7.00 -9.85 -19.55
N GLY A 244 7.96 -10.34 -18.75
CA GLY A 244 8.90 -9.47 -18.02
C GLY A 244 8.32 -8.73 -16.82
N SER A 245 7.31 -9.29 -16.15
CA SER A 245 6.65 -8.74 -14.95
C SER A 245 7.51 -8.77 -13.66
N PHE A 246 8.83 -8.63 -13.77
CA PHE A 246 9.80 -8.77 -12.68
C PHE A 246 9.48 -7.91 -11.45
N TYR A 247 8.93 -6.71 -11.64
CA TYR A 247 8.57 -5.81 -10.54
C TYR A 247 7.44 -6.38 -9.67
N LEU A 248 6.43 -7.01 -10.28
CA LEU A 248 5.32 -7.65 -9.58
C LEU A 248 5.81 -8.89 -8.82
N GLN A 249 6.66 -9.70 -9.47
CA GLN A 249 7.30 -10.86 -8.82
C GLN A 249 8.19 -10.44 -7.64
N GLY A 250 8.91 -9.31 -7.79
CA GLY A 250 9.69 -8.70 -6.72
C GLY A 250 8.83 -8.29 -5.52
N ALA A 251 7.67 -7.68 -5.78
CA ALA A 251 6.70 -7.34 -4.73
C ALA A 251 6.12 -8.59 -4.03
N LEU A 252 5.82 -9.66 -4.77
CA LEU A 252 5.37 -10.95 -4.21
C LEU A 252 6.47 -11.60 -3.33
N ALA A 253 7.74 -11.52 -3.74
CA ALA A 253 8.87 -11.95 -2.91
C ALA A 253 9.05 -11.07 -1.66
N MET A 254 8.89 -9.76 -1.78
CA MET A 254 8.89 -8.83 -0.64
C MET A 254 7.80 -9.17 0.37
N MET A 255 6.57 -9.49 -0.07
CA MET A 255 5.50 -9.96 0.81
C MET A 255 5.91 -11.21 1.60
N ARG A 256 6.47 -12.22 0.92
CA ARG A 256 6.91 -13.48 1.57
C ARG A 256 8.01 -13.23 2.61
N SER A 257 8.98 -12.36 2.32
CA SER A 257 10.11 -12.03 3.21
C SER A 257 9.70 -11.46 4.59
N VAL A 258 8.43 -11.06 4.73
CA VAL A 258 7.82 -10.58 5.99
C VAL A 258 6.68 -11.47 6.48
N GLY A 259 6.62 -12.72 6.02
CA GLY A 259 5.69 -13.74 6.49
C GLY A 259 4.25 -13.60 5.99
N LYS A 260 3.99 -12.79 4.94
CA LYS A 260 2.69 -12.75 4.27
C LYS A 260 2.73 -13.71 3.08
N ASP A 261 1.87 -14.72 3.06
CA ASP A 261 1.78 -15.65 1.92
C ASP A 261 1.13 -14.93 0.72
N PRO A 262 1.78 -14.86 -0.45
CA PRO A 262 1.16 -14.37 -1.67
C PRO A 262 -0.17 -15.06 -2.05
N ASN A 263 -0.42 -16.30 -1.60
CA ASN A 263 -1.70 -16.97 -1.82
C ASN A 263 -2.87 -16.28 -1.10
N GLU A 264 -2.64 -15.48 -0.05
CA GLU A 264 -3.68 -14.66 0.61
C GLU A 264 -4.28 -13.59 -0.32
N LEU A 265 -3.64 -13.31 -1.46
CA LEU A 265 -4.21 -12.46 -2.50
C LEU A 265 -5.43 -13.13 -3.16
N ILE A 266 -5.47 -14.47 -3.23
CA ILE A 266 -6.58 -15.28 -3.76
C ILE A 266 -7.56 -15.57 -2.61
N VAL A 267 -8.48 -14.63 -2.38
CA VAL A 267 -9.35 -14.61 -1.18
C VAL A 267 -10.47 -15.64 -1.20
N HIS A 268 -10.84 -16.12 -2.37
CA HIS A 268 -11.79 -17.20 -2.57
C HIS A 268 -11.52 -17.88 -3.91
N ARG A 269 -11.73 -19.19 -4.00
CA ARG A 269 -11.54 -19.95 -5.24
C ARG A 269 -12.40 -21.20 -5.27
N ASP A 270 -12.73 -21.61 -6.47
CA ASP A 270 -13.44 -22.83 -6.75
C ASP A 270 -12.83 -23.46 -8.02
N ALA A 271 -11.87 -24.37 -7.81
CA ALA A 271 -11.06 -24.95 -8.87
C ALA A 271 -11.84 -25.91 -9.79
N GLU A 272 -12.89 -26.55 -9.27
CA GLU A 272 -13.79 -27.39 -10.07
C GLU A 272 -14.58 -26.55 -11.07
N ALA A 273 -15.16 -25.44 -10.60
CA ALA A 273 -15.81 -24.46 -11.45
C ALA A 273 -14.81 -23.59 -12.24
N GLY A 274 -13.50 -23.70 -11.98
CA GLY A 274 -12.44 -22.94 -12.65
C GLY A 274 -12.54 -21.43 -12.44
N ILE A 275 -12.91 -20.98 -11.23
CA ILE A 275 -13.15 -19.57 -10.89
C ILE A 275 -12.40 -19.12 -9.63
N TYR A 276 -11.79 -17.95 -9.70
CA TYR A 276 -10.86 -17.43 -8.70
C TYR A 276 -11.15 -15.95 -8.42
N GLY A 277 -11.12 -15.56 -7.15
CA GLY A 277 -11.28 -14.18 -6.70
C GLY A 277 -9.98 -13.65 -6.10
N VAL A 278 -9.41 -12.60 -6.69
CA VAL A 278 -8.10 -12.03 -6.31
C VAL A 278 -8.28 -10.57 -5.89
N ARG A 279 -7.69 -10.16 -4.76
CA ARG A 279 -7.88 -8.80 -4.19
C ARG A 279 -6.66 -7.89 -4.33
N PHE A 280 -6.92 -6.63 -4.69
CA PHE A 280 -5.93 -5.56 -4.82
C PHE A 280 -6.39 -4.31 -4.08
N TYR A 281 -5.46 -3.42 -3.79
CA TYR A 281 -5.73 -2.06 -3.34
C TYR A 281 -5.54 -1.11 -4.51
N LYS A 282 -6.53 -0.29 -4.83
CA LYS A 282 -6.46 0.61 -5.99
C LYS A 282 -7.16 1.93 -5.71
N ASP A 283 -6.49 3.04 -6.03
CA ASP A 283 -7.01 4.40 -5.92
C ASP A 283 -7.70 4.70 -4.56
N GLY A 284 -7.08 4.22 -3.48
CA GLY A 284 -7.57 4.38 -2.10
C GLY A 284 -8.49 3.27 -1.58
N ARG A 285 -8.85 2.24 -2.38
CA ARG A 285 -9.83 1.23 -1.96
C ARG A 285 -9.43 -0.21 -2.26
N TRP A 286 -9.79 -1.13 -1.38
CA TRP A 286 -9.73 -2.57 -1.66
C TRP A 286 -10.77 -2.97 -2.71
N ILE A 287 -10.31 -3.52 -3.82
CA ILE A 287 -11.10 -4.09 -4.92
C ILE A 287 -10.76 -5.58 -5.11
N TYR A 288 -11.59 -6.30 -5.86
CA TYR A 288 -11.30 -7.68 -6.23
C TYR A 288 -11.68 -7.95 -7.69
N GLU A 289 -10.85 -8.73 -8.37
CA GLU A 289 -11.14 -9.25 -9.70
C GLU A 289 -11.53 -10.73 -9.61
N ILE A 290 -12.57 -11.09 -10.36
CA ILE A 290 -13.00 -12.47 -10.55
C ILE A 290 -12.47 -12.92 -11.91
N LEU A 291 -11.85 -14.10 -11.94
CA LEU A 291 -11.18 -14.67 -13.09
C LEU A 291 -11.61 -16.12 -13.34
N ASP A 292 -11.41 -16.57 -14.58
CA ASP A 292 -11.20 -17.99 -14.86
C ASP A 292 -9.71 -18.39 -14.83
N ASP A 293 -9.43 -19.70 -14.83
CA ASP A 293 -8.10 -20.32 -14.88
C ASP A 293 -7.54 -20.54 -16.31
N LEU A 294 -8.07 -19.89 -17.35
CA LEU A 294 -7.42 -19.90 -18.67
C LEU A 294 -6.15 -19.04 -18.65
N LEU A 295 -5.00 -19.69 -18.78
CA LEU A 295 -3.70 -19.04 -18.87
C LEU A 295 -3.15 -19.13 -20.30
N PRO A 296 -2.52 -18.07 -20.82
CA PRO A 296 -1.95 -18.06 -22.16
C PRO A 296 -0.66 -18.89 -22.22
N VAL A 297 -0.53 -19.70 -23.28
CA VAL A 297 0.59 -20.62 -23.50
C VAL A 297 1.41 -20.15 -24.71
N PRO A 298 2.73 -19.94 -24.55
CA PRO A 298 3.61 -19.58 -25.66
C PRO A 298 3.90 -20.76 -26.59
N GLU A 299 4.13 -20.43 -27.86
CA GLU A 299 4.55 -21.40 -28.89
C GLU A 299 5.93 -22.02 -28.60
N GLN A 300 6.79 -21.27 -27.89
CA GLN A 300 8.22 -21.57 -27.72
C GLN A 300 8.55 -22.46 -26.49
N GLY A 301 7.55 -23.08 -25.86
CA GLY A 301 7.75 -24.01 -24.74
C GLY A 301 8.21 -23.40 -23.40
N ARG A 302 8.44 -22.08 -23.35
CA ARG A 302 8.54 -21.30 -22.10
C ARG A 302 7.14 -20.88 -21.66
N ALA A 303 6.91 -20.61 -20.37
CA ALA A 303 5.62 -20.13 -19.88
C ALA A 303 5.43 -18.62 -20.16
N LEU A 304 4.20 -18.18 -20.48
CA LEU A 304 3.94 -16.74 -20.70
C LEU A 304 3.93 -15.99 -19.37
N SER A 305 3.28 -16.60 -18.39
CA SER A 305 3.13 -16.13 -17.02
C SER A 305 4.16 -16.77 -16.10
N SER A 306 4.34 -16.13 -14.96
CA SER A 306 5.17 -16.56 -13.85
C SER A 306 4.71 -17.87 -13.18
N SER A 307 5.64 -18.63 -12.63
CA SER A 307 5.37 -19.80 -11.78
C SER A 307 6.29 -19.82 -10.55
N CYS A 308 5.90 -20.54 -9.50
CA CYS A 308 6.68 -20.60 -8.25
C CYS A 308 6.77 -22.03 -7.72
N GLY A 309 7.94 -22.65 -7.75
CA GLY A 309 8.11 -24.06 -7.37
C GLY A 309 7.16 -25.02 -8.12
N GLY A 310 6.86 -24.74 -9.39
CA GLY A 310 5.88 -25.46 -10.21
C GLY A 310 4.42 -25.04 -10.02
N GLN A 311 4.11 -24.11 -9.12
CA GLN A 311 2.75 -23.67 -8.80
C GLN A 311 2.27 -22.51 -9.70
N GLU A 312 0.97 -22.51 -9.98
CA GLU A 312 0.23 -21.61 -10.87
C GLU A 312 -0.23 -20.29 -10.24
N TRP A 313 -0.20 -20.18 -8.90
CA TRP A 313 -0.73 -18.99 -8.22
C TRP A 313 -0.10 -17.67 -8.68
N PRO A 314 1.20 -17.57 -9.06
CA PRO A 314 1.75 -16.32 -9.57
C PRO A 314 1.10 -15.91 -10.90
N ALA A 315 0.84 -16.87 -11.79
CA ALA A 315 0.15 -16.64 -13.05
C ALA A 315 -1.31 -16.19 -12.87
N LEU A 316 -2.03 -16.74 -11.89
CA LEU A 316 -3.40 -16.31 -11.56
C LEU A 316 -3.42 -14.86 -11.02
N ILE A 317 -2.46 -14.50 -10.18
CA ILE A 317 -2.32 -13.13 -9.64
C ILE A 317 -1.87 -12.16 -10.74
N GLU A 318 -0.92 -12.57 -11.59
CA GLU A 318 -0.46 -11.80 -12.75
C GLU A 318 -1.60 -11.55 -13.75
N LYS A 319 -2.44 -12.55 -14.02
CA LYS A 319 -3.67 -12.40 -14.82
C LYS A 319 -4.65 -11.42 -14.17
N ALA A 320 -4.82 -11.48 -12.85
CA ALA A 320 -5.74 -10.58 -12.15
C ALA A 320 -5.24 -9.12 -12.19
N TYR A 321 -3.93 -8.95 -12.07
CA TYR A 321 -3.26 -7.66 -12.21
C TYR A 321 -3.37 -7.13 -13.65
N ALA A 322 -3.15 -8.00 -14.65
CA ALA A 322 -3.37 -7.69 -16.07
C ALA A 322 -4.83 -7.29 -16.36
N LYS A 323 -5.82 -7.97 -15.77
CA LYS A 323 -7.25 -7.60 -15.88
C LYS A 323 -7.53 -6.23 -15.26
N MET A 324 -7.00 -5.95 -14.08
CA MET A 324 -7.11 -4.64 -13.41
C MET A 324 -6.54 -3.50 -14.28
N HIS A 325 -5.44 -3.76 -15.00
CA HIS A 325 -4.81 -2.82 -15.94
C HIS A 325 -5.34 -2.89 -17.38
N GLY A 326 -6.27 -3.79 -17.66
CA GLY A 326 -6.95 -3.97 -18.94
C GLY A 326 -6.33 -4.99 -19.90
N CYS A 327 -5.01 -5.23 -19.86
CA CYS A 327 -4.34 -6.30 -20.62
C CYS A 327 -2.96 -6.62 -20.03
N TYR A 328 -2.38 -7.76 -20.43
CA TYR A 328 -1.04 -8.17 -20.01
C TYR A 328 0.05 -7.15 -20.40
N GLU A 329 0.02 -6.62 -21.62
CA GLU A 329 0.98 -5.62 -22.09
C GLU A 329 0.95 -4.32 -21.27
N ALA A 330 -0.24 -3.86 -20.84
CA ALA A 330 -0.35 -2.70 -19.95
C ALA A 330 0.29 -2.95 -18.59
N ALA A 331 0.25 -4.20 -18.10
CA ALA A 331 0.85 -4.61 -16.83
C ALA A 331 2.38 -4.85 -16.89
N VAL A 332 3.05 -4.73 -18.05
CA VAL A 332 4.52 -4.90 -18.11
C VAL A 332 5.27 -3.70 -17.53
N ALA A 333 4.77 -2.48 -17.72
CA ALA A 333 5.50 -1.24 -17.46
C ALA A 333 5.32 -0.65 -16.04
N GLY A 334 5.35 -1.50 -15.00
CA GLY A 334 5.14 -1.09 -13.60
C GLY A 334 6.44 -0.87 -12.79
N ALA A 335 6.26 -0.49 -11.52
CA ALA A 335 7.33 -0.33 -10.53
C ALA A 335 7.03 -1.14 -9.26
N GLU A 336 8.07 -1.59 -8.56
CA GLU A 336 7.95 -2.44 -7.37
C GLU A 336 7.24 -1.73 -6.21
N GLU A 337 7.49 -0.42 -6.03
CA GLU A 337 6.77 0.39 -5.05
C GLU A 337 5.25 0.46 -5.33
N ASP A 338 4.86 0.60 -6.59
CA ASP A 338 3.46 0.68 -6.99
C ASP A 338 2.77 -0.68 -6.85
N ALA A 339 3.46 -1.76 -7.20
CA ALA A 339 3.00 -3.12 -6.94
C ALA A 339 2.87 -3.40 -5.44
N MET A 340 3.80 -2.95 -4.59
CA MET A 340 3.70 -3.14 -3.14
C MET A 340 2.51 -2.40 -2.53
N GLU A 341 2.20 -1.18 -3.00
CA GLU A 341 0.98 -0.48 -2.63
C GLU A 341 -0.28 -1.20 -3.15
N ASP A 342 -0.29 -1.66 -4.41
CA ASP A 342 -1.44 -2.36 -5.00
C ASP A 342 -1.69 -3.75 -4.37
N LEU A 343 -0.64 -4.44 -3.90
CA LEU A 343 -0.73 -5.77 -3.29
C LEU A 343 -1.02 -5.74 -1.78
N LEU A 344 -0.74 -4.66 -1.07
CA LEU A 344 -0.86 -4.60 0.41
C LEU A 344 -1.61 -3.38 0.95
N GLY A 345 -1.95 -2.39 0.12
CA GLY A 345 -2.55 -1.12 0.55
C GLY A 345 -1.62 -0.25 1.41
N VAL A 346 -0.32 -0.51 1.38
CA VAL A 346 0.68 0.18 2.22
C VAL A 346 1.25 1.42 1.54
N GLY A 347 1.96 2.26 2.30
CA GLY A 347 2.77 3.33 1.73
C GLY A 347 4.12 2.77 1.28
N ALA A 348 4.47 2.98 0.01
CA ALA A 348 5.70 2.50 -0.58
C ALA A 348 6.47 3.62 -1.30
N GLY A 349 7.71 3.33 -1.70
CA GLY A 349 8.52 4.24 -2.50
C GLY A 349 9.95 3.73 -2.66
N ARG A 350 10.79 4.56 -3.27
CA ARG A 350 12.20 4.24 -3.58
C ARG A 350 13.15 5.34 -3.10
N PHE A 351 14.40 4.96 -2.86
CA PHE A 351 15.55 5.85 -2.73
C PHE A 351 16.78 5.21 -3.36
N ALA A 352 17.76 6.01 -3.77
CA ALA A 352 18.98 5.49 -4.39
C ALA A 352 20.02 5.13 -3.32
N VAL A 353 20.83 4.12 -3.60
CA VAL A 353 22.01 3.78 -2.77
C VAL A 353 22.98 4.96 -2.72
N SER A 354 23.08 5.73 -3.82
CA SER A 354 23.90 6.94 -3.93
C SER A 354 23.42 8.12 -3.08
N ASP A 355 22.21 8.07 -2.51
CA ASP A 355 21.73 9.10 -1.57
C ASP A 355 22.51 9.05 -0.24
N PHE A 356 23.26 7.96 0.00
CA PHE A 356 24.09 7.74 1.18
C PHE A 356 25.57 7.62 0.78
N PRO A 357 26.38 8.70 0.86
CA PRO A 357 27.79 8.65 0.47
C PRO A 357 28.63 7.77 1.41
N ILE A 358 28.16 7.53 2.64
CA ILE A 358 28.83 6.70 3.63
C ILE A 358 28.04 5.40 3.83
N TRP A 359 28.64 4.29 3.39
CA TRP A 359 28.13 2.91 3.53
C TRP A 359 27.58 2.58 4.94
N ALA A 360 28.25 3.05 5.99
CA ALA A 360 27.84 2.81 7.38
C ALA A 360 26.52 3.52 7.72
N GLU A 361 26.28 4.73 7.19
CA GLU A 361 25.02 5.45 7.35
C GLU A 361 23.89 4.74 6.62
N LEU A 362 24.14 4.24 5.39
CA LEU A 362 23.17 3.40 4.69
C LEU A 362 22.79 2.16 5.50
N TRP A 363 23.77 1.42 6.03
CA TRP A 363 23.51 0.23 6.85
C TRP A 363 22.67 0.56 8.09
N GLN A 364 23.01 1.66 8.79
CA GLN A 364 22.22 2.15 9.93
C GLN A 364 20.81 2.58 9.51
N HIS A 365 20.65 3.24 8.37
CA HIS A 365 19.36 3.66 7.82
C HIS A 365 18.47 2.45 7.50
N LEU A 366 19.00 1.46 6.78
CA LEU A 366 18.31 0.20 6.47
C LEU A 366 17.88 -0.52 7.76
N ARG A 367 18.77 -0.62 8.76
CA ARG A 367 18.48 -1.23 10.07
C ARG A 367 17.40 -0.46 10.84
N SER A 368 17.45 0.88 10.83
CA SER A 368 16.43 1.75 11.44
C SER A 368 15.07 1.59 10.75
N LYS A 369 15.02 1.59 9.42
CA LYS A 369 13.82 1.34 8.62
C LYS A 369 13.18 0.00 8.97
N ARG A 370 13.93 -1.10 9.00
CA ARG A 370 13.38 -2.42 9.36
C ARG A 370 12.85 -2.48 10.78
N LYS A 371 13.56 -1.89 11.76
CA LYS A 371 13.06 -1.75 13.15
C LYS A 371 11.73 -0.98 13.24
N ARG A 372 11.46 -0.06 12.30
CA ARG A 372 10.22 0.71 12.21
C ARG A 372 9.14 0.05 11.33
N GLY A 373 9.30 -1.22 10.95
CA GLY A 373 8.29 -1.97 10.21
C GLY A 373 8.29 -1.74 8.70
N PHE A 374 9.43 -1.34 8.12
CA PHE A 374 9.61 -1.33 6.66
C PHE A 374 10.05 -2.70 6.14
N VAL A 375 9.39 -3.15 5.07
CA VAL A 375 9.95 -4.12 4.11
C VAL A 375 10.93 -3.37 3.22
N LEU A 376 12.07 -3.97 2.91
CA LEU A 376 13.10 -3.40 2.04
C LEU A 376 13.53 -4.44 1.00
N ALA A 377 13.77 -4.01 -0.23
CA ALA A 377 14.45 -4.83 -1.24
C ALA A 377 15.48 -3.99 -2.00
N ALA A 378 16.61 -4.62 -2.31
CA ALA A 378 17.68 -4.03 -3.09
C ALA A 378 17.53 -4.42 -4.56
N ILE A 379 17.75 -3.46 -5.47
CA ILE A 379 17.62 -3.64 -6.91
C ILE A 379 18.83 -3.00 -7.60
N ARG A 380 19.31 -3.63 -8.67
CA ARG A 380 20.30 -3.08 -9.58
C ARG A 380 19.61 -2.74 -10.89
N ARG A 381 19.75 -1.49 -11.36
CA ARG A 381 19.14 -0.97 -12.60
C ARG A 381 20.17 -0.31 -13.51
N ARG A 382 21.27 -1.02 -13.83
CA ARG A 382 22.28 -0.56 -14.80
C ARG A 382 22.21 -1.35 -16.10
N GLU A 383 22.00 -2.66 -16.00
CA GLU A 383 21.91 -3.60 -17.12
C GLU A 383 20.45 -4.01 -17.40
N ALA A 384 20.20 -4.79 -18.46
CA ALA A 384 18.84 -5.18 -18.84
C ALA A 384 18.15 -6.05 -17.77
N ALA A 385 16.84 -5.90 -17.60
CA ALA A 385 16.09 -6.69 -16.62
C ALA A 385 16.14 -8.19 -16.97
N GLY A 386 16.49 -9.02 -15.99
CA GLY A 386 16.69 -10.46 -16.16
C GLY A 386 18.10 -10.88 -16.62
N GLU A 387 19.02 -9.93 -16.86
CA GLU A 387 20.41 -10.24 -17.19
C GLU A 387 21.18 -10.80 -15.99
N VAL A 388 21.83 -11.96 -16.15
CA VAL A 388 22.69 -12.57 -15.12
C VAL A 388 24.10 -11.97 -15.23
N LEU A 389 24.55 -11.35 -14.15
CA LEU A 389 25.82 -10.63 -14.09
C LEU A 389 26.98 -11.53 -13.69
N THR A 390 28.21 -11.03 -13.83
CA THR A 390 29.44 -11.74 -13.41
C THR A 390 29.49 -12.04 -11.90
N SER A 391 28.79 -11.26 -11.08
CA SER A 391 28.58 -11.52 -9.65
C SER A 391 27.48 -12.55 -9.34
N GLY A 392 26.86 -13.10 -10.38
CA GLY A 392 25.73 -14.02 -10.30
C GLY A 392 24.41 -13.38 -9.88
N LEU A 393 24.34 -12.06 -9.67
CA LEU A 393 23.08 -11.35 -9.44
C LEU A 393 22.32 -11.11 -10.75
N LEU A 394 20.99 -10.99 -10.67
CA LEU A 394 20.13 -10.58 -11.78
C LEU A 394 19.92 -9.05 -11.74
N SER A 395 20.13 -8.38 -12.88
CA SER A 395 19.71 -6.98 -13.03
C SER A 395 18.19 -6.85 -13.18
N GLY A 396 17.64 -5.71 -12.78
CA GLY A 396 16.21 -5.41 -12.82
C GLY A 396 15.33 -6.28 -11.91
N CYS A 397 15.93 -6.98 -10.95
CA CYS A 397 15.26 -7.93 -10.07
C CYS A 397 15.41 -7.52 -8.59
N ALA A 398 14.35 -7.71 -7.80
CA ALA A 398 14.33 -7.38 -6.38
C ALA A 398 14.90 -8.49 -5.49
N TYR A 399 15.77 -8.09 -4.56
CA TYR A 399 16.37 -8.93 -3.53
C TYR A 399 15.92 -8.44 -2.14
N PRO A 400 14.93 -9.10 -1.51
CA PRO A 400 14.44 -8.69 -0.19
C PRO A 400 15.53 -8.72 0.90
N VAL A 401 15.59 -7.68 1.74
CA VAL A 401 16.59 -7.56 2.82
C VAL A 401 16.08 -8.24 4.09
N VAL A 402 16.64 -9.41 4.42
CA VAL A 402 16.13 -10.29 5.49
C VAL A 402 16.83 -10.12 6.84
N ALA A 403 18.09 -9.68 6.88
CA ALA A 403 18.84 -9.38 8.12
C ALA A 403 19.91 -8.30 7.90
N LEU A 404 20.30 -7.60 8.97
CA LEU A 404 21.46 -6.70 9.00
C LEU A 404 22.19 -6.93 10.32
N GLU A 405 23.37 -7.52 10.25
CA GLU A 405 24.15 -7.93 11.42
C GLU A 405 25.61 -7.43 11.35
N VAL A 406 26.27 -7.38 12.50
CA VAL A 406 27.71 -7.07 12.58
C VAL A 406 28.43 -8.34 13.05
N VAL A 407 29.28 -8.89 12.20
CA VAL A 407 29.99 -10.15 12.46
C VAL A 407 31.48 -9.92 12.29
N ASN A 408 32.27 -10.22 13.32
CA ASN A 408 33.73 -10.02 13.32
C ASN A 408 34.17 -8.59 12.90
N GLY A 409 33.37 -7.57 13.24
CA GLY A 409 33.60 -6.18 12.85
C GLY A 409 33.09 -5.78 11.45
N HIS A 410 32.64 -6.74 10.64
CA HIS A 410 32.05 -6.46 9.33
C HIS A 410 30.54 -6.20 9.45
N ALA A 411 30.07 -5.08 8.91
CA ALA A 411 28.65 -4.80 8.73
C ALA A 411 28.13 -5.57 7.51
N LEU A 412 27.28 -6.56 7.76
CA LEU A 412 26.73 -7.47 6.74
C LEU A 412 25.25 -7.17 6.46
N VAL A 413 24.84 -7.45 5.23
CA VAL A 413 23.45 -7.43 4.78
C VAL A 413 23.10 -8.83 4.28
N ALA A 414 21.99 -9.38 4.78
CA ALA A 414 21.43 -10.61 4.28
C ALA A 414 20.30 -10.33 3.29
N LEU A 415 20.30 -11.07 2.19
CA LEU A 415 19.35 -10.96 1.10
C LEU A 415 18.71 -12.31 0.79
N GLU A 416 17.43 -12.29 0.45
CA GLU A 416 16.71 -13.44 -0.13
C GLU A 416 16.92 -13.44 -1.65
N ASN A 417 17.13 -14.62 -2.25
CA ASN A 417 17.17 -14.80 -3.70
C ASN A 417 15.90 -15.56 -4.14
N PRO A 418 14.81 -14.85 -4.49
CA PRO A 418 13.56 -15.49 -4.87
C PRO A 418 13.57 -16.02 -6.31
N TRP A 419 14.66 -15.92 -7.06
CA TRP A 419 14.71 -16.14 -8.51
C TRP A 419 15.22 -17.54 -8.88
N PHE A 420 14.68 -18.11 -9.95
CA PHE A 420 15.08 -19.44 -10.48
C PHE A 420 16.54 -19.56 -10.93
N GLN A 421 17.22 -18.45 -11.17
CA GLN A 421 18.62 -18.40 -11.60
C GLN A 421 19.34 -17.22 -10.96
N GLY A 422 20.67 -17.20 -11.11
CA GLY A 422 21.53 -16.24 -10.44
C GLY A 422 21.76 -16.60 -8.98
N ARG A 423 23.02 -16.68 -8.57
CA ARG A 423 23.44 -16.92 -7.18
C ARG A 423 24.67 -16.08 -6.88
N TRP A 424 24.65 -15.34 -5.77
CA TRP A 424 25.79 -14.54 -5.33
C TRP A 424 27.03 -15.41 -5.14
N ASN A 425 28.09 -15.11 -5.90
CA ASN A 425 29.35 -15.87 -5.94
C ASN A 425 30.52 -15.17 -5.24
N GLY A 426 30.28 -14.00 -4.62
CA GLY A 426 31.29 -13.25 -3.87
C GLY A 426 31.44 -13.71 -2.42
N ARG A 427 32.23 -12.96 -1.64
CA ARG A 427 32.45 -13.23 -0.21
C ARG A 427 31.15 -13.22 0.58
N TRP A 428 31.10 -13.97 1.68
CA TRP A 428 29.91 -14.23 2.49
C TRP A 428 28.77 -14.98 1.77
N GLY A 429 28.96 -15.38 0.51
CA GLY A 429 28.07 -16.29 -0.21
C GLY A 429 27.94 -17.68 0.42
N PRO A 430 27.09 -18.56 -0.14
CA PRO A 430 26.79 -19.88 0.43
C PRO A 430 28.03 -20.73 0.74
N ASP A 431 29.05 -20.66 -0.13
CA ASP A 431 30.26 -21.49 -0.05
C ASP A 431 31.38 -20.85 0.81
N CYS A 432 31.12 -19.72 1.48
CA CYS A 432 32.14 -18.98 2.24
C CYS A 432 32.33 -19.55 3.66
N PRO A 433 33.53 -20.06 4.03
CA PRO A 433 33.76 -20.64 5.37
C PRO A 433 33.57 -19.65 6.53
N GLU A 434 33.83 -18.37 6.27
CA GLU A 434 33.74 -17.26 7.23
C GLU A 434 32.30 -17.02 7.73
N ARG A 435 31.29 -17.52 7.01
CA ARG A 435 29.87 -17.44 7.37
C ARG A 435 29.52 -18.21 8.66
N GLY A 436 30.27 -19.25 9.01
CA GLY A 436 29.99 -20.08 10.19
C GLY A 436 28.54 -20.56 10.27
N GLN A 437 27.93 -20.47 11.46
CA GLN A 437 26.54 -20.91 11.71
C GLN A 437 25.46 -19.85 11.38
N LEU A 438 25.74 -18.85 10.54
CA LEU A 438 24.76 -17.82 10.14
C LEU A 438 23.70 -18.38 9.16
N GLN A 439 22.84 -19.25 9.69
CA GLN A 439 21.62 -19.71 9.05
C GLN A 439 20.63 -18.54 8.95
N LEU A 440 19.91 -18.49 7.83
CA LEU A 440 18.90 -17.48 7.52
C LEU A 440 17.63 -18.20 7.08
N PRO A 441 16.45 -17.75 7.51
CA PRO A 441 15.19 -18.15 6.87
C PRO A 441 15.04 -17.47 5.50
N GLY A 442 14.18 -18.04 4.64
CA GLY A 442 13.85 -17.51 3.31
C GLY A 442 14.32 -18.40 2.16
N CYS A 443 13.99 -18.01 0.93
CA CYS A 443 14.39 -18.70 -0.29
C CYS A 443 15.86 -18.36 -0.68
N GLN A 444 16.71 -19.38 -0.73
CA GLN A 444 18.13 -19.29 -1.12
C GLN A 444 18.89 -18.07 -0.53
N PRO A 445 18.87 -17.83 0.80
CA PRO A 445 19.38 -16.59 1.37
C PRO A 445 20.92 -16.56 1.47
N PHE A 446 21.48 -15.40 1.13
CA PHE A 446 22.93 -15.15 1.13
C PHE A 446 23.29 -13.89 1.93
N TRP A 447 24.53 -13.84 2.40
CA TRP A 447 25.11 -12.65 3.01
C TRP A 447 26.05 -11.95 2.03
N MET A 448 26.22 -10.65 2.21
CA MET A 448 27.29 -9.87 1.61
C MET A 448 27.70 -8.74 2.56
N SER A 449 28.87 -8.15 2.35
CA SER A 449 29.24 -6.95 3.10
C SER A 449 28.43 -5.74 2.62
N ILE A 450 28.26 -4.72 3.46
CA ILE A 450 27.71 -3.43 3.01
C ILE A 450 28.56 -2.80 1.89
N GLN A 451 29.84 -3.14 1.79
CA GLN A 451 30.73 -2.64 0.75
C GLN A 451 30.38 -3.22 -0.61
N ASP A 452 30.21 -4.55 -0.69
CA ASP A 452 29.75 -5.22 -1.91
C ASP A 452 28.32 -4.76 -2.27
N PHE A 453 27.46 -4.61 -1.26
CA PHE A 453 26.09 -4.13 -1.42
C PHE A 453 26.02 -2.78 -2.16
N CYS A 454 26.80 -1.78 -1.72
CA CYS A 454 26.84 -0.46 -2.37
C CYS A 454 27.48 -0.48 -3.77
N GLN A 455 28.36 -1.45 -4.06
CA GLN A 455 28.93 -1.63 -5.40
C GLN A 455 27.95 -2.30 -6.36
N HIS A 456 27.13 -3.22 -5.86
CA HIS A 456 26.26 -4.05 -6.69
C HIS A 456 24.86 -3.47 -6.91
N PHE A 457 24.22 -2.86 -5.91
CA PHE A 457 22.85 -2.36 -6.01
C PHE A 457 22.80 -0.85 -6.27
N THR A 458 21.76 -0.38 -6.95
CA THR A 458 21.54 1.04 -7.28
C THR A 458 20.41 1.67 -6.47
N ASP A 459 19.39 0.89 -6.13
CA ASP A 459 18.16 1.38 -5.53
C ASP A 459 17.69 0.50 -4.38
N ILE A 460 16.98 1.11 -3.43
CA ILE A 460 16.24 0.43 -2.38
C ILE A 460 14.76 0.77 -2.53
N VAL A 461 13.94 -0.25 -2.71
CA VAL A 461 12.48 -0.14 -2.60
C VAL A 461 12.09 -0.40 -1.16
N GLN A 462 11.20 0.43 -0.63
CA GLN A 462 10.74 0.40 0.76
C GLN A 462 9.21 0.41 0.83
N ALA A 463 8.63 -0.40 1.70
CA ALA A 463 7.18 -0.43 1.96
C ALA A 463 6.90 -0.45 3.46
N ARG A 464 6.10 0.48 3.96
CA ARG A 464 5.76 0.62 5.38
C ARG A 464 4.57 -0.25 5.74
N LEU A 465 4.81 -1.40 6.38
CA LEU A 465 3.73 -2.23 6.90
C LEU A 465 3.07 -1.52 8.08
N VAL A 466 1.75 -1.36 8.03
CA VAL A 466 0.96 -0.82 9.13
C VAL A 466 0.14 -1.95 9.76
N PRO A 467 0.11 -2.10 11.10
CA PRO A 467 -0.72 -3.10 11.78
C PRO A 467 -2.21 -2.93 11.47
N ALA A 468 -2.94 -4.04 11.35
CA ALA A 468 -4.37 -4.06 11.05
C ALA A 468 -5.22 -3.22 12.03
N SER A 469 -4.80 -3.12 13.30
CA SER A 469 -5.49 -2.39 14.38
C SER A 469 -5.36 -0.86 14.32
N TRP A 470 -4.59 -0.30 13.38
CA TRP A 470 -4.50 1.14 13.19
C TRP A 470 -5.80 1.67 12.56
N GLN A 471 -6.10 2.95 12.77
CA GLN A 471 -7.16 3.63 12.04
C GLN A 471 -6.62 4.22 10.72
N SER A 472 -7.47 4.23 9.69
CA SER A 472 -7.26 4.89 8.41
C SER A 472 -8.44 5.80 8.09
N ALA A 473 -8.14 7.03 7.66
CA ALA A 473 -9.09 7.99 7.11
C ALA A 473 -8.55 8.54 5.79
N MET A 474 -9.43 8.96 4.89
CA MET A 474 -9.04 9.38 3.55
C MET A 474 -9.80 10.62 3.08
N VAL A 475 -9.08 11.46 2.34
CA VAL A 475 -9.60 12.63 1.63
C VAL A 475 -9.11 12.58 0.19
N ALA A 476 -10.02 12.82 -0.76
CA ALA A 476 -9.67 12.96 -2.17
C ALA A 476 -9.74 14.43 -2.59
N MET A 477 -8.81 14.89 -3.42
CA MET A 477 -8.71 16.28 -3.85
C MET A 477 -8.14 16.39 -5.27
N SER A 478 -8.38 17.51 -5.93
CA SER A 478 -7.86 17.84 -7.26
C SER A 478 -7.23 19.24 -7.24
N GLU A 479 -6.60 19.67 -8.34
CA GLU A 479 -6.11 21.04 -8.47
C GLU A 479 -7.24 22.08 -8.33
N GLU A 480 -8.40 21.83 -8.95
CA GLU A 480 -9.58 22.72 -8.87
C GLU A 480 -10.23 22.74 -7.49
N ARG A 481 -10.08 21.66 -6.71
CA ARG A 481 -10.61 21.53 -5.36
C ARG A 481 -9.54 20.97 -4.42
N PRO A 482 -8.57 21.79 -3.98
CA PRO A 482 -7.60 21.39 -2.98
C PRO A 482 -8.29 21.15 -1.64
N SER A 483 -7.71 20.27 -0.82
CA SER A 483 -8.23 19.97 0.51
C SER A 483 -7.11 19.97 1.55
N TYR A 484 -7.43 20.53 2.72
CA TYR A 484 -6.51 20.64 3.86
C TYR A 484 -7.09 19.79 5.00
N PRO A 485 -6.74 18.49 5.09
CA PRO A 485 -7.24 17.62 6.14
C PRO A 485 -6.61 17.97 7.48
N LEU A 486 -7.49 18.17 8.46
CA LEU A 486 -7.20 18.44 9.85
C LEU A 486 -7.31 17.14 10.66
N VAL A 487 -6.21 16.79 11.32
CA VAL A 487 -6.09 15.61 12.18
C VAL A 487 -5.86 16.05 13.62
N SER A 488 -6.57 15.43 14.56
CA SER A 488 -6.30 15.59 16.00
C SER A 488 -6.51 14.27 16.73
N VAL A 489 -5.76 14.07 17.82
CA VAL A 489 -5.68 12.80 18.54
C VAL A 489 -5.91 13.00 20.03
N SER A 490 -6.57 12.02 20.68
CA SER A 490 -6.86 12.08 22.12
C SER A 490 -5.71 11.59 23.01
N SER A 491 -4.74 10.89 22.42
CA SER A 491 -3.56 10.35 23.10
C SER A 491 -2.33 10.43 22.17
N PRO A 492 -1.09 10.41 22.72
CA PRO A 492 0.11 10.39 21.90
C PRO A 492 0.14 9.15 21.00
N THR A 493 0.28 9.32 19.69
CA THR A 493 0.18 8.21 18.73
C THR A 493 1.09 8.39 17.51
N GLN A 494 1.52 7.30 16.88
CA GLN A 494 2.26 7.35 15.63
C GLN A 494 1.31 7.62 14.46
N ALA A 495 1.79 8.32 13.44
CA ALA A 495 1.03 8.54 12.21
C ALA A 495 1.87 8.35 10.94
N VAL A 496 1.21 7.89 9.88
CA VAL A 496 1.73 7.81 8.52
C VAL A 496 0.76 8.52 7.59
N PHE A 497 1.27 9.45 6.80
CA PHE A 497 0.53 10.17 5.78
C PHE A 497 1.01 9.67 4.42
N ILE A 498 0.09 9.17 3.59
CA ILE A 498 0.39 8.64 2.25
C ILE A 498 -0.47 9.41 1.26
N LEU A 499 0.16 10.13 0.34
CA LEU A 499 -0.50 10.82 -0.76
C LEU A 499 -0.26 10.02 -2.03
N SER A 500 -1.33 9.52 -2.65
CA SER A 500 -1.27 8.70 -3.87
C SER A 500 -2.08 9.36 -4.99
N GLN A 501 -1.53 9.40 -6.21
CA GLN A 501 -2.30 9.77 -7.42
C GLN A 501 -3.20 8.61 -7.86
N ILE A 502 -4.23 8.90 -8.65
CA ILE A 502 -4.89 7.82 -9.41
C ILE A 502 -3.85 7.09 -10.25
N ASP A 503 -4.02 5.79 -10.44
CA ASP A 503 -3.16 5.07 -11.37
C ASP A 503 -3.29 5.58 -12.81
N HIS A 504 -2.15 5.63 -13.50
CA HIS A 504 -2.01 6.09 -14.88
C HIS A 504 -1.49 5.00 -15.83
N LEU A 505 -1.24 3.77 -15.35
CA LEU A 505 -0.88 2.64 -16.22
C LEU A 505 -1.89 2.44 -17.37
N ARG A 506 -3.19 2.69 -17.09
CA ARG A 506 -4.28 2.70 -18.08
C ARG A 506 -4.12 3.74 -19.20
N SER A 507 -3.52 4.90 -18.93
CA SER A 507 -3.38 6.02 -19.88
C SER A 507 -1.97 6.21 -20.42
N LYS A 508 -0.99 5.43 -19.92
CA LYS A 508 0.46 5.60 -20.14
C LYS A 508 0.98 7.02 -19.81
N ARG A 509 0.18 7.84 -19.10
CA ARG A 509 0.65 9.14 -18.57
C ARG A 509 1.66 8.88 -17.46
N ARG A 510 2.72 9.68 -17.41
CA ARG A 510 3.61 9.69 -16.25
C ARG A 510 2.88 10.35 -15.08
N ALA A 511 3.08 9.83 -13.87
CA ALA A 511 2.67 10.51 -12.64
C ALA A 511 3.22 11.94 -12.60
N VAL A 512 2.47 12.87 -12.01
CA VAL A 512 2.91 14.24 -11.79
C VAL A 512 3.89 14.27 -10.61
N PRO A 513 4.94 15.11 -10.61
CA PRO A 513 5.76 15.29 -9.42
C PRO A 513 4.92 15.79 -8.25
N LEU A 514 5.01 15.13 -7.09
CA LEU A 514 4.29 15.51 -5.87
C LEU A 514 5.23 15.60 -4.67
N GLY A 515 4.93 16.52 -3.76
CA GLY A 515 5.45 16.55 -2.41
C GLY A 515 4.32 16.65 -1.38
N LEU A 516 4.65 16.49 -0.11
CA LEU A 516 3.70 16.46 1.00
C LEU A 516 4.33 17.10 2.24
N ARG A 517 3.62 18.05 2.86
CA ARG A 517 3.99 18.64 4.15
C ARG A 517 2.94 18.33 5.20
N VAL A 518 3.39 18.15 6.43
CA VAL A 518 2.54 18.04 7.61
C VAL A 518 2.98 19.09 8.62
N TYR A 519 2.05 19.95 9.01
CA TYR A 519 2.26 21.00 10.00
C TYR A 519 1.57 20.67 11.32
N ARG A 520 2.09 21.21 12.41
CA ARG A 520 1.51 21.20 13.77
C ARG A 520 1.15 22.62 14.20
N CYS A 521 -0.04 22.80 14.74
CA CYS A 521 -0.42 23.95 15.55
C CYS A 521 -0.78 23.46 16.95
N ARG A 522 -0.28 24.11 18.01
CA ARG A 522 -0.64 23.79 19.39
C ARG A 522 -1.93 24.51 19.77
N ILE A 523 -2.89 23.79 20.37
CA ILE A 523 -4.10 24.39 20.93
C ILE A 523 -3.71 25.09 22.24
N VAL A 524 -3.68 26.43 22.22
CA VAL A 524 -3.42 27.22 23.43
C VAL A 524 -4.69 27.21 24.29
N ALA A 525 -4.65 26.52 25.42
CA ALA A 525 -5.74 26.59 26.39
C ALA A 525 -5.90 28.03 26.91
N PRO A 526 -7.13 28.50 27.20
CA PRO A 526 -7.32 29.75 27.95
C PRO A 526 -6.58 29.68 29.30
N PRO A 527 -5.97 30.78 29.78
CA PRO A 527 -5.35 30.80 31.10
C PRO A 527 -6.36 30.42 32.19
N GLN A 528 -5.96 29.58 33.14
CA GLN A 528 -6.85 28.98 34.15
C GLN A 528 -7.57 29.99 35.07
N HIS A 529 -7.21 31.28 35.02
CA HIS A 529 -7.81 32.38 35.78
C HIS A 529 -8.54 33.41 34.91
N ALA A 530 -8.73 33.16 33.60
CA ALA A 530 -9.27 34.12 32.64
C ALA A 530 -10.69 33.77 32.16
N THR A 531 -11.65 33.67 33.09
CA THR A 531 -13.07 33.56 32.73
C THR A 531 -13.53 34.83 31.99
N GLY A 532 -13.88 34.69 30.71
CA GLY A 532 -14.43 35.78 29.88
C GLY A 532 -13.45 36.52 28.98
N VAL A 533 -12.14 36.23 29.05
CA VAL A 533 -11.17 36.82 28.11
C VAL A 533 -11.17 36.02 26.81
N LYS A 534 -11.79 36.57 25.75
CA LYS A 534 -11.56 36.08 24.39
C LYS A 534 -10.07 36.22 24.07
N GLN A 535 -9.35 35.12 23.87
CA GLN A 535 -8.01 35.19 23.31
C GLN A 535 -8.12 35.84 21.92
N ASN A 536 -7.48 37.00 21.75
CA ASN A 536 -7.52 37.77 20.53
C ASN A 536 -6.49 37.22 19.52
N VAL A 537 -6.68 35.95 19.14
CA VAL A 537 -5.78 35.24 18.21
C VAL A 537 -6.11 35.70 16.80
N SER A 538 -5.24 36.52 16.20
CA SER A 538 -5.44 37.07 14.86
C SER A 538 -5.46 36.01 13.75
N ASN A 539 -4.90 34.82 14.01
CA ASN A 539 -4.97 33.65 13.15
C ASN A 539 -4.83 32.38 14.01
N PRO A 540 -5.82 31.46 14.03
CA PRO A 540 -5.84 30.30 14.93
C PRO A 540 -4.76 29.25 14.66
N PHE A 541 -4.06 29.32 13.52
CA PHE A 541 -2.97 28.41 13.16
C PHE A 541 -1.58 28.91 13.56
N LYS A 542 -1.46 30.12 14.15
CA LYS A 542 -0.15 30.69 14.55
C LYS A 542 0.13 30.41 16.04
N PRO A 543 1.32 29.89 16.40
CA PRO A 543 2.43 29.50 15.54
C PRO A 543 2.21 28.14 14.85
N LEU A 544 2.52 28.10 13.55
CA LEU A 544 2.50 26.89 12.73
C LEU A 544 3.94 26.33 12.62
N GLU A 545 4.11 25.04 12.88
CA GLU A 545 5.39 24.35 12.86
C GLU A 545 5.38 23.26 11.78
N LEU A 546 6.32 23.28 10.82
CA LEU A 546 6.51 22.16 9.90
C LEU A 546 7.11 20.98 10.67
N VAL A 547 6.36 19.89 10.83
CA VAL A 547 6.81 18.71 11.61
C VAL A 547 7.36 17.59 10.73
N ALA A 548 6.94 17.50 9.47
CA ALA A 548 7.48 16.54 8.53
C ALA A 548 7.21 16.96 7.07
N GLU A 549 8.15 16.63 6.18
CA GLU A 549 8.09 16.96 4.76
C GLU A 549 8.62 15.80 3.90
N ARG A 550 7.96 15.56 2.76
CA ARG A 550 8.53 14.87 1.61
C ARG A 550 8.62 15.89 0.47
N PRO A 551 9.84 16.30 0.05
CA PRO A 551 10.01 17.19 -1.09
C PRO A 551 9.39 16.63 -2.37
N ILE A 552 9.15 17.53 -3.34
CA ILE A 552 8.57 17.17 -4.63
C ILE A 552 9.45 16.12 -5.32
N SER A 553 8.84 14.98 -5.67
CA SER A 553 9.53 13.85 -6.29
C SER A 553 8.65 13.18 -7.35
N GLN A 554 9.29 12.59 -8.36
CA GLN A 554 8.64 11.88 -9.45
C GLN A 554 8.21 10.47 -8.98
N ALA A 555 7.03 10.37 -8.37
CA ALA A 555 6.45 9.12 -7.88
C ALA A 555 4.92 9.16 -7.96
N ARG A 556 4.27 8.00 -8.16
CA ARG A 556 2.80 7.87 -8.07
C ARG A 556 2.31 8.23 -6.66
N SER A 557 3.06 7.80 -5.66
CA SER A 557 2.74 7.96 -4.24
C SER A 557 3.92 8.49 -3.44
N VAL A 558 3.65 9.36 -2.47
CA VAL A 558 4.63 9.91 -1.53
C VAL A 558 4.16 9.68 -0.09
N MET A 559 5.10 9.38 0.81
CA MET A 559 4.81 9.02 2.19
C MET A 559 5.66 9.83 3.17
N VAL A 560 5.03 10.24 4.28
CA VAL A 560 5.63 10.96 5.40
C VAL A 560 5.23 10.26 6.70
N GLU A 561 6.18 10.01 7.60
CA GLU A 561 5.93 9.47 8.93
C GLU A 561 6.05 10.58 9.98
N VAL A 562 5.08 10.69 10.89
CA VAL A 562 5.16 11.55 12.07
C VAL A 562 5.30 10.65 13.30
N PRO A 563 6.47 10.59 13.95
CA PRO A 563 6.72 9.64 15.05
C PRO A 563 5.80 9.81 16.26
N LYS A 564 5.23 11.00 16.46
CA LYS A 564 4.35 11.32 17.58
C LYS A 564 3.42 12.48 17.24
N LEU A 565 2.16 12.18 16.93
CA LEU A 565 1.06 13.14 17.08
C LEU A 565 0.77 13.27 18.58
N GLU A 566 0.65 14.50 19.07
CA GLU A 566 0.45 14.83 20.47
C GLU A 566 -1.00 15.27 20.70
N PRO A 567 -1.60 14.95 21.87
CA PRO A 567 -2.87 15.52 22.26
C PRO A 567 -2.76 17.04 22.44
N ASN A 568 -3.87 17.74 22.31
CA ASN A 568 -3.94 19.21 22.29
C ASN A 568 -3.16 19.87 21.13
N CYS A 569 -2.87 19.11 20.07
CA CYS A 569 -2.32 19.64 18.82
C CYS A 569 -3.28 19.36 17.65
N LEU A 570 -3.28 20.29 16.70
CA LEU A 570 -3.92 20.18 15.41
C LEU A 570 -2.84 19.94 14.37
N TYR A 571 -3.06 18.97 13.49
CA TYR A 571 -2.16 18.64 12.38
C TYR A 571 -2.85 18.89 11.05
N VAL A 572 -2.21 19.60 10.15
CA VAL A 572 -2.75 19.91 8.81
C VAL A 572 -1.76 19.42 7.76
N ALA A 573 -2.24 18.65 6.79
CA ALA A 573 -1.43 18.26 5.63
C ALA A 573 -1.66 19.20 4.44
N SER A 574 -0.61 19.47 3.67
CA SER A 574 -0.61 20.32 2.47
C SER A 574 0.16 19.61 1.34
N ILE A 575 -0.37 19.66 0.12
CA ILE A 575 0.26 19.06 -1.07
C ILE A 575 1.18 20.09 -1.72
N LEU A 576 2.36 19.64 -2.17
CA LEU A 576 3.27 20.43 -2.98
C LEU A 576 3.21 19.99 -4.45
N PHE A 577 3.04 20.97 -5.34
CA PHE A 577 3.14 20.80 -6.79
C PHE A 577 4.38 21.55 -7.32
N PRO A 578 4.97 21.12 -8.45
CA PRO A 578 6.11 21.81 -9.04
C PRO A 578 5.72 23.23 -9.49
N PRO A 579 6.57 24.25 -9.23
CA PRO A 579 6.30 25.61 -9.70
C PRO A 579 6.26 25.65 -11.23
N ASN A 580 5.27 26.34 -11.79
CA ASN A 580 4.96 26.37 -13.22
C ASN A 580 4.55 25.01 -13.83
N ALA A 581 3.81 24.19 -13.07
CA ALA A 581 3.13 23.04 -13.65
C ALA A 581 2.29 23.46 -14.88
N SER A 582 2.48 22.75 -15.99
CA SER A 582 1.51 22.69 -17.09
C SER A 582 0.17 22.18 -16.56
N PRO A 583 -1.00 22.42 -17.21
CA PRO A 583 -2.31 21.83 -16.84
C PRO A 583 -2.39 20.28 -16.87
N THR A 584 -1.25 19.60 -16.81
CA THR A 584 -1.08 18.20 -16.44
C THR A 584 -0.83 18.08 -14.93
N SER A 585 -1.71 18.66 -14.11
CA SER A 585 -1.83 18.33 -12.69
C SER A 585 -2.47 16.93 -12.54
N PRO A 586 -2.41 16.28 -11.36
CA PRO A 586 -3.15 15.05 -11.18
C PRO A 586 -4.66 15.36 -11.17
N ASP A 587 -5.39 14.75 -12.09
CA ASP A 587 -6.86 14.85 -12.19
C ASP A 587 -7.54 14.57 -10.84
N LEU A 588 -6.93 13.71 -10.01
CA LEU A 588 -7.28 13.46 -8.61
C LEU A 588 -6.07 12.89 -7.83
N ALA A 589 -5.94 13.26 -6.56
CA ALA A 589 -5.03 12.66 -5.59
C ALA A 589 -5.79 12.30 -4.29
N VAL A 590 -5.34 11.24 -3.63
CA VAL A 590 -5.94 10.73 -2.38
C VAL A 590 -4.89 10.79 -1.28
N LEU A 591 -5.15 11.57 -0.23
CA LEU A 591 -4.38 11.50 1.00
C LEU A 591 -5.04 10.52 1.97
N ARG A 592 -4.25 9.55 2.41
CA ARG A 592 -4.57 8.55 3.42
C ARG A 592 -3.80 8.87 4.68
N VAL A 593 -4.49 9.02 5.81
CA VAL A 593 -3.85 9.21 7.12
C VAL A 593 -4.08 7.95 7.94
N LEU A 594 -3.01 7.36 8.45
CA LEU A 594 -3.03 6.16 9.26
C LEU A 594 -2.49 6.48 10.65
N THR A 595 -3.21 6.11 11.71
CA THR A 595 -2.84 6.39 13.11
C THR A 595 -2.93 5.14 14.00
N ALA A 596 -1.99 4.99 14.94
CA ALA A 596 -1.96 3.84 15.86
C ALA A 596 -3.05 3.86 16.94
N SER A 597 -3.88 4.91 16.98
CA SER A 597 -4.91 5.17 17.97
C SER A 597 -6.00 6.03 17.34
N SER A 598 -7.16 6.14 18.00
CA SER A 598 -8.29 6.87 17.44
C SER A 598 -7.98 8.34 17.16
N MET A 599 -8.29 8.77 15.95
CA MET A 599 -8.15 10.14 15.49
C MET A 599 -9.51 10.77 15.18
N ARG A 600 -9.57 12.10 15.28
CA ARG A 600 -10.59 12.91 14.62
C ARG A 600 -10.00 13.41 13.31
N PHE A 601 -10.76 13.25 12.23
CA PHE A 601 -10.37 13.64 10.88
C PHE A 601 -11.51 14.48 10.29
N ARG A 602 -11.16 15.61 9.66
CA ARG A 602 -12.10 16.43 8.87
C ARG A 602 -11.32 17.32 7.90
N GLU A 603 -12.02 17.96 6.97
CA GLU A 603 -11.44 19.06 6.20
C GLU A 603 -11.49 20.38 6.99
N LEU A 604 -10.56 21.30 6.66
CA LEU A 604 -10.72 22.71 6.99
C LEU A 604 -11.85 23.33 6.15
N SER A 605 -12.68 24.15 6.80
CA SER A 605 -13.64 25.01 6.13
C SER A 605 -12.96 26.11 5.32
N LEU A 606 -13.65 26.73 4.37
CA LEU A 606 -13.09 27.81 3.53
C LEU A 606 -12.45 28.95 4.35
N PRO A 607 -13.04 29.46 5.45
CA PRO A 607 -12.37 30.45 6.30
C PRO A 607 -11.12 29.90 6.98
N GLU A 608 -11.16 28.68 7.51
CA GLU A 608 -10.01 28.03 8.14
C GLU A 608 -8.85 27.87 7.15
N SER A 609 -9.12 27.43 5.92
CA SER A 609 -8.13 27.25 4.87
C SER A 609 -7.41 28.56 4.52
N ALA A 610 -8.13 29.69 4.49
CA ALA A 610 -7.53 31.01 4.28
C ALA A 610 -6.57 31.41 5.42
N TYR A 611 -6.95 31.15 6.68
CA TYR A 611 -6.05 31.37 7.82
C TYR A 611 -4.86 30.41 7.81
N PHE A 612 -5.07 29.14 7.45
CA PHE A 612 -3.99 28.16 7.34
C PHE A 612 -2.96 28.58 6.29
N LEU A 613 -3.37 28.97 5.08
CA LEU A 613 -2.45 29.40 4.02
C LEU A 613 -1.62 30.63 4.41
N GLN A 614 -2.22 31.62 5.08
CA GLN A 614 -1.50 32.78 5.66
C GLN A 614 -0.52 32.42 6.79
N ALA A 615 -0.65 31.23 7.39
CA ALA A 615 0.28 30.70 8.38
C ALA A 615 1.35 29.80 7.73
N GLU A 616 0.97 29.04 6.69
CA GLU A 616 1.87 28.22 5.86
C GLU A 616 2.92 29.09 5.15
N GLU A 617 2.53 30.18 4.49
CA GLU A 617 3.47 31.10 3.83
C GLU A 617 4.54 31.63 4.81
N ALA A 618 4.11 31.99 6.02
CA ALA A 618 5.02 32.44 7.07
C ALA A 618 5.90 31.30 7.63
N ALA A 619 5.39 30.07 7.68
CA ALA A 619 6.11 28.90 8.19
C ALA A 619 7.10 28.30 7.18
N ALA A 620 6.76 28.29 5.90
CA ALA A 620 7.58 27.76 4.80
C ALA A 620 8.89 28.55 4.60
N SER A 621 8.96 29.79 5.10
CA SER A 621 10.20 30.59 5.16
C SER A 621 11.20 30.13 6.23
N ARG A 622 10.80 29.22 7.14
CA ARG A 622 11.64 28.74 8.24
C ARG A 622 12.13 27.33 7.91
N PRO A 623 13.45 27.04 8.03
CA PRO A 623 13.92 25.67 7.91
C PRO A 623 13.29 24.80 9.00
N LEU A 624 13.13 23.51 8.71
CA LEU A 624 12.86 22.49 9.71
C LEU A 624 13.92 22.61 10.83
N PHE A 625 13.48 23.08 12.00
CA PHE A 625 14.29 22.92 13.20
C PHE A 625 14.50 21.42 13.39
N ALA A 626 15.76 20.99 13.42
CA ALA A 626 16.11 19.62 13.70
C ALA A 626 15.47 19.22 15.04
N VAL A 627 14.47 18.35 14.98
CA VAL A 627 14.05 17.59 16.15
C VAL A 627 15.23 16.70 16.49
N ASP A 628 15.79 16.85 17.69
CA ASP A 628 16.88 16.01 18.18
C ASP A 628 16.52 14.52 18.08
N THR A 629 16.94 13.88 16.99
CA THR A 629 16.99 12.42 16.86
C THR A 629 18.30 11.84 17.34
N ASP A 630 19.28 12.68 17.68
CA ASP A 630 20.64 12.30 18.07
C ASP A 630 21.07 12.84 19.46
N SER A 631 20.13 12.92 20.40
CA SER A 631 20.48 12.90 21.84
C SER A 631 20.69 11.48 22.35
N PHE A 632 21.63 10.75 21.72
CA PHE A 632 22.27 9.59 22.34
C PHE A 632 23.37 10.09 23.29
N SER A 633 23.00 10.48 24.51
CA SER A 633 23.99 10.51 25.59
C SER A 633 24.30 9.08 26.00
N SER A 634 25.58 8.72 25.95
CA SER A 634 26.07 7.41 26.35
C SER A 634 25.98 7.23 27.87
N GLN A 635 25.07 6.35 28.33
CA GLN A 635 25.15 5.59 29.57
C GLN A 635 24.59 4.18 29.35
#